data_AF-A0A970F436-F1
#
_entry.id   AF-A0A970F436-F1
#
_cell.length_a   1.000
_cell.length_b   1.000
_cell.length_c   1.000
_cell.angle_alpha   90.00
_cell.angle_beta   90.00
_cell.angle_gamma   90.00
#
_symmetry.space_group_name_H-M   'P 1'
#
loop_
_entity.id
_entity.type
_entity.pdbx_description
1 polymer ?
#
loop_
_entity_poly.entity_id
_entity_poly.type
_entity_poly.pdbx_seq_one_letter_code
_entity_poly.pdbx_strand_id
1 'polypeptide(L)'
;MEKKGLKVWLFFCTLFIMSKTSFVYAEDHQMQALTIHVFLQPDGSAVITEKREVTLVEGTENYLIIENLGQSLIQDFTVVENGQPYLFEPNWSIDASRQEKQGKNGIIQTEAGYELVWGIGDYGVHTYELQYTVTEMVKQLTDSQLLFWRFVNDQTNLPPQQLQITIEMAQPFEIENEQIWGFGFPGGVHFEDGLVVATSSEPLTSEDYATLLVRFLDGTFQVNENLGVSFEQIKEQAFDQSDYEKSENYAIGTLEEQGLRLFTVLFLPISLIFVLVLAAFKRGIAVTYKANQYQGQYTSEFPYDGPIIELYSVVKQLQRTNFERLFSTLLLKWVYEGRIDIQTLKEGGIFKTSKVAIVFLEENFDAPPLEKTLFDYLKLAAAGQKQVTQKEFSKWVTKNRKLITQWEKDVVAASQASLVEKGFLVPKESGFFKKNRYELTPAGENLQEKIYLLCNYLQDFSKQNQASDPATEDWDELLIWANFFGLLETTYPQMQQLVPNALRESVYSEQLLTATRIYAHQTSVSSSDSSSGSGGSTSSGGGGGSFGGGSGGGTR
;
A
#
# COMPACT_ATOMS: atom_id res chain seq x y z
N MET A 1 -4.30 59.75 67.26
CA MET A 1 -4.92 58.88 66.25
C MET A 1 -3.86 58.58 65.21
N GLU A 2 -3.00 57.59 65.43
CA GLU A 2 -3.16 56.18 64.98
C GLU A 2 -3.26 56.10 63.45
N LYS A 3 -2.36 55.49 62.66
CA LYS A 3 -1.30 54.47 62.86
C LYS A 3 -0.13 54.82 61.90
N LYS A 4 1.11 54.98 62.36
CA LYS A 4 2.17 53.95 62.49
C LYS A 4 2.35 53.07 61.26
N GLY A 5 3.48 53.25 60.54
CA GLY A 5 4.07 52.19 59.71
C GLY A 5 4.91 52.61 58.50
N LEU A 6 5.86 53.56 58.60
CA LEU A 6 6.83 53.84 57.52
C LEU A 6 8.26 53.59 58.01
N LYS A 7 8.69 52.33 57.98
CA LYS A 7 10.09 51.81 57.99
C LYS A 7 9.93 50.40 57.39
N VAL A 8 10.58 49.98 56.31
CA VAL A 8 12.00 50.02 55.97
C VAL A 8 12.08 49.87 54.44
N TRP A 9 12.67 50.84 53.75
CA TRP A 9 13.16 50.69 52.39
C TRP A 9 14.68 50.46 52.50
N LEU A 10 15.25 49.66 51.60
CA LEU A 10 16.57 48.99 51.66
C LEU A 10 16.64 47.76 52.57
N PHE A 11 16.26 46.60 52.01
CA PHE A 11 17.18 45.48 51.77
C PHE A 11 16.37 44.34 51.12
N PHE A 12 16.40 44.16 49.79
CA PHE A 12 16.10 42.90 49.08
C PHE A 12 16.19 43.16 47.56
N CYS A 13 17.42 43.32 47.06
CA CYS A 13 17.73 43.38 45.62
C CYS A 13 18.41 42.09 45.10
N THR A 14 18.38 40.99 45.84
CA THR A 14 19.05 39.74 45.42
C THR A 14 18.32 38.51 45.92
N LEU A 15 17.23 38.13 45.25
CA LEU A 15 16.82 36.73 45.05
C LEU A 15 15.65 36.67 44.04
N PHE A 16 15.94 36.93 42.77
CA PHE A 16 15.05 36.57 41.66
C PHE A 16 15.91 35.89 40.59
N ILE A 17 16.56 34.80 41.00
CA ILE A 17 17.24 33.88 40.11
C ILE A 17 16.34 32.65 39.98
N MET A 18 15.83 32.46 38.77
CA MET A 18 15.46 31.19 38.17
C MET A 18 14.52 30.28 38.98
N SER A 19 13.22 30.48 38.80
CA SER A 19 12.32 29.34 38.65
C SER A 19 11.60 29.47 37.32
N LYS A 20 12.33 29.23 36.22
CA LYS A 20 11.70 28.73 35.01
C LYS A 20 11.20 27.33 35.37
N THR A 21 9.94 27.22 35.77
CA THR A 21 9.27 25.92 35.76
C THR A 21 9.08 25.57 34.30
N SER A 22 10.08 24.90 33.72
CA SER A 22 9.87 24.10 32.53
C SER A 22 8.80 23.09 32.92
N PHE A 23 7.64 23.14 32.26
CA PHE A 23 6.78 21.97 32.23
C PHE A 23 7.59 20.89 31.53
N VAL A 24 8.23 20.02 32.31
CA VAL A 24 8.73 18.75 31.79
C VAL A 24 7.48 17.93 31.55
N TYR A 25 7.01 17.92 30.31
CA TYR A 25 6.17 16.80 29.88
C TYR A 25 7.02 15.56 30.12
N ALA A 26 6.48 14.59 30.87
CA ALA A 26 7.05 13.25 30.85
C ALA A 26 6.95 12.80 29.38
N GLU A 27 8.09 12.74 28.70
CA GLU A 27 8.17 12.11 27.39
C GLU A 27 7.93 10.61 27.59
N ASP A 28 6.97 10.04 26.86
CA ASP A 28 6.64 8.63 26.99
C ASP A 28 7.71 7.77 26.28
N HIS A 29 8.04 6.61 26.86
CA HIS A 29 8.93 5.62 26.24
C HIS A 29 8.28 5.04 24.97
N GLN A 30 8.79 5.37 23.79
CA GLN A 30 8.07 5.07 22.54
C GLN A 30 8.98 5.06 21.31
N MET A 31 8.66 4.23 20.31
CA MET A 31 9.20 4.32 18.96
C MET A 31 8.19 5.01 18.03
N GLN A 32 8.52 6.20 17.56
CA GLN A 32 7.64 6.97 16.67
C GLN A 32 7.62 6.38 15.25
N ALA A 33 8.78 5.98 14.73
CA ALA A 33 8.88 5.45 13.37
C ALA A 33 9.99 4.41 13.25
N LEU A 34 9.70 3.36 12.47
CA LEU A 34 10.64 2.36 12.02
C LEU A 34 10.57 2.27 10.50
N THR A 35 11.67 2.64 9.84
CA THR A 35 11.84 2.46 8.40
C THR A 35 12.91 1.41 8.16
N ILE A 36 12.59 0.38 7.39
CA ILE A 36 13.51 -0.71 7.07
C ILE A 36 13.70 -0.73 5.55
N HIS A 37 14.94 -0.65 5.09
CA HIS A 37 15.31 -0.86 3.70
C HIS A 37 16.12 -2.15 3.59
N VAL A 38 15.71 -3.00 2.66
CA VAL A 38 16.29 -4.31 2.39
C VAL A 38 16.81 -4.30 0.97
N PHE A 39 18.13 -4.36 0.80
CA PHE A 39 18.74 -4.49 -0.51
C PHE A 39 19.18 -5.94 -0.73
N LEU A 40 18.48 -6.66 -1.60
CA LEU A 40 18.80 -8.04 -1.99
C LEU A 40 19.92 -8.05 -3.02
N GLN A 41 21.00 -8.76 -2.68
CA GLN A 41 22.18 -8.91 -3.51
C GLN A 41 22.03 -10.10 -4.47
N PRO A 42 22.74 -10.12 -5.61
CA PRO A 42 22.62 -11.20 -6.61
C PRO A 42 22.90 -12.62 -6.10
N ASP A 43 23.63 -12.76 -4.99
CA ASP A 43 23.92 -14.05 -4.33
C ASP A 43 22.86 -14.49 -3.31
N GLY A 44 21.75 -13.75 -3.21
CA GLY A 44 20.66 -14.04 -2.27
C GLY A 44 20.90 -13.56 -0.84
N SER A 45 22.04 -12.93 -0.55
CA SER A 45 22.24 -12.20 0.72
C SER A 45 21.52 -10.84 0.68
N ALA A 46 21.39 -10.19 1.83
CA ALA A 46 20.76 -8.87 1.92
C ALA A 46 21.54 -7.93 2.82
N VAL A 47 21.60 -6.66 2.43
CA VAL A 47 22.01 -5.56 3.30
C VAL A 47 20.75 -4.90 3.85
N ILE A 48 20.62 -4.88 5.17
CA ILE A 48 19.49 -4.28 5.88
C ILE A 48 19.93 -2.95 6.45
N THR A 49 19.14 -1.91 6.21
CA THR A 49 19.29 -0.59 6.86
C THR A 49 18.01 -0.27 7.60
N GLU A 50 18.08 -0.01 8.90
CA GLU A 50 16.93 0.42 9.69
C GLU A 50 17.13 1.82 10.24
N LYS A 51 16.14 2.69 10.08
CA LYS A 51 16.07 3.98 10.75
C LYS A 51 15.00 3.92 11.84
N ARG A 52 15.40 4.19 13.08
CA ARG A 52 14.57 4.15 14.28
C ARG A 52 14.50 5.55 14.90
N GLU A 53 13.31 6.13 14.93
CA GLU A 53 13.03 7.38 15.64
C GLU A 53 12.34 7.01 16.95
N VAL A 54 13.02 7.28 18.07
CA VAL A 54 12.61 6.79 19.40
C VAL A 54 12.73 7.87 20.48
N THR A 55 11.96 7.71 21.54
CA THR A 55 12.06 8.45 22.79
C THR A 55 12.32 7.48 23.93
N LEU A 56 13.48 7.60 24.57
CA LEU A 56 13.98 6.68 25.57
C LEU A 56 14.03 7.36 26.94
N VAL A 57 13.41 6.76 27.96
CA VAL A 57 13.37 7.31 29.32
C VAL A 57 13.86 6.33 30.39
N GLU A 58 14.13 5.10 29.99
CA GLU A 58 14.66 4.03 30.84
C GLU A 58 15.57 3.09 30.03
N GLY A 59 16.12 2.09 30.72
CA GLY A 59 17.04 1.11 30.14
C GLY A 59 18.49 1.60 30.02
N THR A 60 19.35 0.65 29.66
CA THR A 60 20.79 0.85 29.41
C THR A 60 21.17 0.56 27.96
N GLU A 61 20.36 -0.23 27.26
CA GLU A 61 20.59 -0.64 25.88
C GLU A 61 19.28 -0.91 25.14
N ASN A 62 19.34 -0.78 23.83
CA ASN A 62 18.35 -1.33 22.93
C ASN A 62 18.87 -2.65 22.35
N TYR A 63 17.95 -3.52 21.96
CA TYR A 63 18.27 -4.81 21.39
C TYR A 63 17.23 -5.28 20.37
N LEU A 64 17.71 -5.97 19.34
CA LEU A 64 16.90 -6.62 18.30
C LEU A 64 17.24 -8.11 18.27
N ILE A 65 16.23 -8.95 18.49
CA ILE A 65 16.35 -10.41 18.42
C ILE A 65 16.13 -10.85 16.97
N ILE A 66 17.03 -11.68 16.45
CA ILE A 66 16.90 -12.30 15.13
C ILE A 66 17.18 -13.79 15.27
N GLU A 67 16.13 -14.60 15.09
CA GLU A 67 16.15 -16.05 15.33
C GLU A 67 15.65 -16.81 14.09
N ASN A 68 15.52 -18.14 14.21
CA ASN A 68 15.04 -19.03 13.16
C ASN A 68 15.77 -18.79 11.82
N LEU A 69 17.09 -18.80 11.85
CA LEU A 69 17.93 -18.38 10.72
C LEU A 69 18.26 -19.51 9.73
N GLY A 70 18.02 -20.77 10.09
CA GLY A 70 18.51 -21.89 9.29
C GLY A 70 20.04 -21.80 9.15
N GLN A 71 20.55 -21.69 7.91
CA GLN A 71 21.97 -21.48 7.63
C GLN A 71 22.38 -20.00 7.52
N SER A 72 21.44 -19.06 7.63
CA SER A 72 21.71 -17.63 7.54
C SER A 72 22.53 -17.14 8.74
N LEU A 73 23.43 -16.20 8.49
CA LEU A 73 24.27 -15.55 9.48
C LEU A 73 24.01 -14.04 9.45
N ILE A 74 24.18 -13.40 10.61
CA ILE A 74 24.15 -11.94 10.74
C ILE A 74 25.58 -11.42 10.85
N GLN A 75 25.91 -10.43 10.02
CA GLN A 75 27.26 -9.88 9.89
C GLN A 75 27.23 -8.35 9.77
N ASP A 76 28.40 -7.72 9.89
CA ASP A 76 28.62 -6.30 9.61
C ASP A 76 27.71 -5.32 10.36
N PHE A 77 27.30 -5.67 11.59
CA PHE A 77 26.40 -4.82 12.37
C PHE A 77 27.07 -3.51 12.80
N THR A 78 26.47 -2.40 12.40
CA THR A 78 26.89 -1.04 12.75
C THR A 78 25.70 -0.19 13.17
N VAL A 79 25.97 0.82 14.00
CA VAL A 79 24.97 1.79 14.45
C VAL A 79 25.54 3.19 14.28
N VAL A 80 24.72 4.09 13.76
CA VAL A 80 24.99 5.53 13.72
C VAL A 80 23.88 6.25 14.48
N GLU A 81 24.25 7.13 15.39
CA GLU A 81 23.31 7.99 16.13
C GLU A 81 23.65 9.44 15.82
N ASN A 82 22.70 10.21 15.28
CA ASN A 82 22.90 11.63 14.94
C ASN A 82 24.17 11.88 14.08
N GLY A 83 24.48 10.97 13.17
CA GLY A 83 25.67 11.03 12.31
C GLY A 83 26.99 10.62 12.99
N GLN A 84 26.97 10.21 14.26
CA GLN A 84 28.14 9.67 14.95
C GLN A 84 28.11 8.14 14.95
N PRO A 85 29.11 7.46 14.37
CA PRO A 85 29.18 6.01 14.39
C PRO A 85 29.52 5.50 15.79
N TYR A 86 28.84 4.42 16.20
CA TYR A 86 29.14 3.70 17.42
C TYR A 86 30.40 2.83 17.26
N LEU A 87 31.09 2.60 18.38
CA LEU A 87 32.22 1.67 18.44
C LEU A 87 31.73 0.24 18.66
N PHE A 88 32.14 -0.68 17.79
CA PHE A 88 31.82 -2.10 17.94
C PHE A 88 32.53 -2.72 19.16
N GLU A 89 31.75 -3.33 20.06
CA GLU A 89 32.22 -4.05 21.24
C GLU A 89 32.01 -5.56 21.04
N PRO A 90 33.08 -6.33 20.80
CA PRO A 90 32.97 -7.77 20.54
C PRO A 90 32.56 -8.59 21.77
N ASN A 91 32.75 -8.06 22.99
CA ASN A 91 32.39 -8.74 24.24
C ASN A 91 31.32 -7.95 24.99
N TRP A 92 30.13 -7.84 24.39
CA TRP A 92 29.03 -7.10 25.01
C TRP A 92 28.65 -7.70 26.37
N SER A 93 28.57 -6.86 27.40
CA SER A 93 28.12 -7.23 28.73
C SER A 93 26.75 -6.63 29.01
N ILE A 94 25.74 -7.49 29.16
CA ILE A 94 24.37 -7.09 29.49
C ILE A 94 24.31 -6.40 30.86
N ASP A 95 25.20 -6.77 31.79
CA ASP A 95 25.25 -6.19 33.13
C ASP A 95 26.08 -4.89 33.22
N ALA A 96 26.70 -4.45 32.11
CA ALA A 96 27.47 -3.21 32.11
C ALA A 96 26.55 -1.98 32.32
N SER A 97 27.11 -0.93 32.89
CA SER A 97 26.35 0.31 33.11
C SER A 97 26.02 1.00 31.78
N ARG A 98 24.96 1.82 31.78
CA ARG A 98 24.59 2.67 30.63
C ARG A 98 25.78 3.48 30.10
N GLN A 99 26.59 4.05 31.01
CA GLN A 99 27.75 4.85 30.65
C GLN A 99 28.85 4.04 29.94
N GLU A 100 29.01 2.75 30.28
CA GLU A 100 29.97 1.86 29.62
C GLU A 100 29.52 1.39 28.24
N LYS A 101 28.19 1.37 28.01
CA LYS A 101 27.54 0.97 26.76
C LYS A 101 27.33 2.13 25.80
N GLN A 102 27.22 3.36 26.30
CA GLN A 102 26.99 4.57 25.49
C GLN A 102 27.97 4.67 24.33
N GLY A 103 27.45 4.92 23.12
CA GLY A 103 28.26 5.06 21.91
C GLY A 103 28.89 3.75 21.43
N LYS A 104 28.36 2.59 21.86
CA LYS A 104 28.82 1.27 21.44
C LYS A 104 27.67 0.40 20.94
N ASN A 105 28.00 -0.50 20.02
CA ASN A 105 27.10 -1.56 19.54
C ASN A 105 27.82 -2.91 19.56
N GLY A 106 27.07 -4.01 19.51
CA GLY A 106 27.64 -5.36 19.50
C GLY A 106 26.67 -6.40 18.98
N ILE A 107 27.16 -7.63 18.80
CA ILE A 107 26.36 -8.80 18.43
C ILE A 107 26.55 -9.83 19.54
N ILE A 108 25.44 -10.31 20.11
CA ILE A 108 25.43 -11.45 21.04
C ILE A 108 24.91 -12.66 20.27
N GLN A 109 25.69 -13.75 20.24
CA GLN A 109 25.22 -15.01 19.68
C GLN A 109 24.51 -15.81 20.78
N THR A 110 23.30 -16.28 20.50
CA THR A 110 22.49 -17.12 21.40
C THR A 110 22.33 -18.52 20.83
N GLU A 111 21.72 -19.45 21.59
CA GLU A 111 21.38 -20.78 21.06
C GLU A 111 20.29 -20.72 19.97
N ALA A 112 19.45 -19.67 19.97
CA ALA A 112 18.33 -19.50 19.05
C ALA A 112 18.64 -18.60 17.84
N GLY A 113 19.72 -17.80 17.90
CA GLY A 113 20.11 -16.87 16.84
C GLY A 113 21.06 -15.79 17.33
N TYR A 114 20.69 -14.52 17.13
CA TYR A 114 21.50 -13.36 17.49
C TYR A 114 20.66 -12.29 18.20
N GLU A 115 21.29 -11.54 19.11
CA GLU A 115 20.83 -10.22 19.54
C GLU A 115 21.77 -9.15 18.98
N LEU A 116 21.23 -8.19 18.22
CA LEU A 116 21.92 -6.96 17.87
C LEU A 116 21.67 -5.94 18.98
N VAL A 117 22.72 -5.44 19.61
CA VAL A 117 22.62 -4.61 20.83
C VAL A 117 23.34 -3.28 20.66
N TRP A 118 22.77 -2.20 21.18
CA TRP A 118 23.41 -0.88 21.19
C TRP A 118 23.04 -0.05 22.40
N GLY A 119 24.03 0.67 22.94
CA GLY A 119 23.91 1.36 24.20
C GLY A 119 23.08 2.64 24.11
N ILE A 120 22.29 2.88 25.15
CA ILE A 120 21.53 4.12 25.33
C ILE A 120 22.46 5.17 25.94
N GLY A 121 22.49 6.37 25.37
CA GLY A 121 23.23 7.50 25.92
C GLY A 121 22.45 8.26 26.98
N ASP A 122 22.33 9.58 26.81
CA ASP A 122 21.37 10.37 27.56
C ASP A 122 19.93 9.93 27.21
N TYR A 123 18.97 10.19 28.09
CA TYR A 123 17.56 9.96 27.80
C TYR A 123 16.97 11.12 27.00
N GLY A 124 15.92 10.84 26.22
CA GLY A 124 15.25 11.80 25.35
C GLY A 124 15.00 11.22 23.96
N VAL A 125 14.98 12.10 22.96
CA VAL A 125 14.73 11.74 21.55
C VAL A 125 16.02 11.33 20.86
N HIS A 126 16.00 10.18 20.20
CA HIS A 126 17.12 9.63 19.44
C HIS A 126 16.70 9.22 18.03
N THR A 127 17.66 9.28 17.11
CA THR A 127 17.55 8.69 15.78
C THR A 127 18.72 7.74 15.59
N TYR A 128 18.42 6.44 15.50
CA TYR A 128 19.39 5.40 15.22
C TYR A 128 19.28 4.95 13.76
N GLU A 129 20.42 4.80 13.10
CA GLU A 129 20.56 4.13 11.81
C GLU A 129 21.38 2.87 12.02
N LEU A 130 20.73 1.71 11.91
CA LEU A 130 21.34 0.39 12.01
C LEU A 130 21.64 -0.10 10.60
N GLN A 131 22.77 -0.77 10.42
CA GLN A 131 23.06 -1.52 9.19
C GLN A 131 23.66 -2.88 9.54
N TYR A 132 23.19 -3.94 8.88
CA TYR A 132 23.75 -5.29 9.01
C TYR A 132 23.48 -6.13 7.75
N THR A 133 24.29 -7.17 7.56
CA THR A 133 24.17 -8.12 6.44
C THR A 133 23.53 -9.42 6.92
N VAL A 134 22.57 -9.95 6.16
CA VAL A 134 21.99 -11.28 6.35
C VAL A 134 22.44 -12.18 5.19
N THR A 135 23.17 -13.25 5.49
CA THR A 135 23.59 -14.21 4.45
C THR A 135 22.46 -15.16 4.07
N GLU A 136 22.42 -15.60 2.81
CA GLU A 136 21.43 -16.59 2.31
C GLU A 136 19.98 -16.20 2.70
N MET A 137 19.60 -14.92 2.60
CA MET A 137 18.26 -14.46 3.00
C MET A 137 17.18 -14.95 2.02
N VAL A 138 17.52 -15.00 0.72
CA VAL A 138 16.70 -15.65 -0.31
C VAL A 138 16.96 -17.15 -0.28
N LYS A 139 15.90 -17.97 -0.32
CA LYS A 139 15.97 -19.43 -0.27
C LYS A 139 15.54 -20.05 -1.61
N GLN A 140 16.23 -21.11 -2.01
CA GLN A 140 15.85 -21.91 -3.18
C GLN A 140 14.78 -22.94 -2.81
N LEU A 141 13.73 -23.02 -3.62
CA LEU A 141 12.70 -24.04 -3.55
C LEU A 141 12.82 -25.02 -4.72
N THR A 142 11.95 -26.02 -4.77
CA THR A 142 11.90 -26.97 -5.90
C THR A 142 11.37 -26.36 -7.20
N ASP A 143 10.67 -25.22 -7.12
CA ASP A 143 9.91 -24.62 -8.23
C ASP A 143 10.05 -23.09 -8.35
N SER A 144 10.78 -22.44 -7.44
CA SER A 144 10.94 -20.99 -7.36
C SER A 144 12.01 -20.59 -6.33
N GLN A 145 12.17 -19.29 -6.10
CA GLN A 145 12.94 -18.75 -4.98
C GLN A 145 12.03 -17.91 -4.09
N LEU A 146 12.38 -17.70 -2.82
CA LEU A 146 11.58 -16.89 -1.91
C LEU A 146 12.42 -16.04 -0.95
N LEU A 147 11.81 -14.96 -0.47
CA LEU A 147 12.14 -14.30 0.79
C LEU A 147 10.96 -14.51 1.72
N PHE A 148 11.20 -15.02 2.92
CA PHE A 148 10.16 -15.19 3.92
C PHE A 148 10.71 -14.79 5.28
N TRP A 149 10.52 -13.52 5.65
CA TRP A 149 11.29 -12.91 6.73
C TRP A 149 10.41 -12.09 7.67
N ARG A 150 10.72 -12.16 8.97
CA ARG A 150 10.13 -11.32 10.02
C ARG A 150 11.03 -10.14 10.33
N PHE A 151 10.49 -8.94 10.09
CA PHE A 151 11.18 -7.66 10.26
C PHE A 151 10.84 -6.97 11.59
N VAL A 152 9.67 -7.26 12.16
CA VAL A 152 9.27 -6.81 13.50
C VAL A 152 8.77 -8.02 14.27
N ASN A 153 9.30 -8.22 15.49
CA ASN A 153 8.92 -9.32 16.36
C ASN A 153 7.69 -8.96 17.19
N ASP A 154 6.90 -9.98 17.52
CA ASP A 154 5.89 -9.88 18.57
C ASP A 154 6.59 -9.72 19.94
N GLN A 155 5.83 -9.26 20.93
CA GLN A 155 6.26 -9.07 22.31
C GLN A 155 7.43 -8.09 22.52
N THR A 156 7.83 -7.33 21.49
CA THR A 156 8.72 -6.19 21.66
C THR A 156 8.10 -5.20 22.66
N ASN A 157 8.89 -4.69 23.59
CA ASN A 157 8.42 -3.66 24.52
C ASN A 157 8.48 -2.24 23.92
N LEU A 158 8.94 -2.12 22.67
CA LEU A 158 9.05 -0.85 21.96
C LEU A 158 8.47 -0.98 20.53
N PRO A 159 7.16 -1.29 20.37
CA PRO A 159 6.55 -1.42 19.06
C PRO A 159 6.45 -0.07 18.34
N PRO A 160 6.61 -0.03 17.00
CA PRO A 160 6.61 1.21 16.23
C PRO A 160 5.21 1.80 16.05
N GLN A 161 5.07 3.13 16.18
CA GLN A 161 3.84 3.83 15.81
C GLN A 161 3.62 3.90 14.29
N GLN A 162 4.70 3.92 13.52
CA GLN A 162 4.70 3.90 12.06
C GLN A 162 5.74 2.91 11.56
N LEU A 163 5.33 2.00 10.68
CA LEU A 163 6.21 1.02 10.05
C LEU A 163 6.21 1.23 8.53
N GLN A 164 7.40 1.29 7.94
CA GLN A 164 7.61 1.17 6.52
C GLN A 164 8.74 0.19 6.25
N ILE A 165 8.51 -0.79 5.38
CA ILE A 165 9.53 -1.73 4.90
C ILE A 165 9.59 -1.60 3.38
N THR A 166 10.79 -1.42 2.85
CA THR A 166 11.05 -1.37 1.42
C THR A 166 12.04 -2.47 1.07
N ILE A 167 11.71 -3.30 0.08
CA ILE A 167 12.63 -4.30 -0.47
C ILE A 167 12.99 -3.91 -1.89
N GLU A 168 14.28 -3.85 -2.15
CA GLU A 168 14.92 -3.53 -3.41
C GLU A 168 15.81 -4.69 -3.83
N MET A 169 15.96 -4.90 -5.13
CA MET A 169 16.95 -5.83 -5.69
C MET A 169 17.59 -5.20 -6.94
N ALA A 170 18.68 -5.78 -7.44
CA ALA A 170 19.44 -5.19 -8.55
C ALA A 170 18.66 -5.04 -9.87
N GLN A 171 17.60 -5.81 -10.07
CA GLN A 171 16.62 -5.61 -11.14
C GLN A 171 15.28 -5.20 -10.51
N PRO A 172 14.53 -4.26 -11.10
CA PRO A 172 13.26 -3.84 -10.53
C PRO A 172 12.27 -5.01 -10.47
N PHE A 173 11.44 -5.05 -9.41
CA PHE A 173 10.34 -5.99 -9.31
C PHE A 173 9.32 -5.79 -10.45
N GLU A 174 8.85 -6.88 -11.05
CA GLU A 174 7.82 -6.91 -12.09
C GLU A 174 6.58 -7.65 -11.56
N ILE A 175 5.46 -6.93 -11.39
CA ILE A 175 4.20 -7.44 -10.84
C ILE A 175 3.68 -8.75 -11.48
N GLU A 176 4.11 -9.05 -12.71
CA GLU A 176 3.71 -10.24 -13.47
C GLU A 176 4.51 -11.50 -13.09
N ASN A 177 5.67 -11.35 -12.47
CA ASN A 177 6.65 -12.42 -12.23
C ASN A 177 6.81 -12.76 -10.74
N GLU A 178 6.61 -11.78 -9.85
CA GLU A 178 6.74 -11.96 -8.40
C GLU A 178 5.39 -11.96 -7.70
N GLN A 179 5.36 -12.55 -6.50
CA GLN A 179 4.19 -12.53 -5.64
C GLN A 179 4.54 -12.09 -4.22
N ILE A 180 3.68 -11.32 -3.56
CA ILE A 180 3.91 -10.78 -2.22
C ILE A 180 2.70 -10.93 -1.29
N TRP A 181 2.99 -11.17 -0.01
CA TRP A 181 2.05 -11.21 1.10
C TRP A 181 2.67 -10.63 2.37
N GLY A 182 1.84 -10.10 3.27
CA GLY A 182 2.27 -9.59 4.56
C GLY A 182 1.39 -10.09 5.70
N PHE A 183 1.99 -10.31 6.87
CA PHE A 183 1.35 -10.95 8.03
C PHE A 183 1.73 -10.27 9.34
N GLY A 184 0.78 -10.22 10.27
CA GLY A 184 0.96 -9.85 11.68
C GLY A 184 0.73 -8.39 12.04
N PHE A 185 0.45 -7.52 11.07
CA PHE A 185 0.29 -6.08 11.31
C PHE A 185 -0.86 -5.49 10.49
N PRO A 186 -1.54 -4.43 10.97
CA PRO A 186 -2.57 -3.73 10.19
C PRO A 186 -1.93 -2.85 9.12
N GLY A 187 -2.08 -3.18 7.84
CA GLY A 187 -1.41 -2.44 6.77
C GLY A 187 -1.64 -3.00 5.37
N GLY A 188 -0.71 -2.68 4.48
CA GLY A 188 -0.70 -3.17 3.11
C GLY A 188 0.70 -3.46 2.60
N VAL A 189 0.79 -4.32 1.60
CA VAL A 189 2.00 -4.65 0.84
C VAL A 189 1.70 -4.51 -0.65
N HIS A 190 2.59 -3.87 -1.40
CA HIS A 190 2.39 -3.64 -2.83
C HIS A 190 3.73 -3.50 -3.54
N PHE A 191 3.69 -3.61 -4.87
CA PHE A 191 4.81 -3.26 -5.72
C PHE A 191 4.67 -1.81 -6.17
N GLU A 192 5.71 -1.00 -5.98
CA GLU A 192 5.73 0.43 -6.33
C GLU A 192 7.10 0.79 -6.88
N ASP A 193 7.14 1.38 -8.08
CA ASP A 193 8.37 1.85 -8.72
C ASP A 193 9.52 0.80 -8.77
N GLY A 194 9.17 -0.47 -8.94
CA GLY A 194 10.13 -1.57 -8.99
C GLY A 194 10.66 -2.01 -7.62
N LEU A 195 9.97 -1.65 -6.53
CA LEU A 195 10.23 -2.03 -5.14
C LEU A 195 9.05 -2.82 -4.57
N VAL A 196 9.28 -3.61 -3.53
CA VAL A 196 8.21 -4.03 -2.62
C VAL A 196 8.10 -3.00 -1.50
N VAL A 197 6.91 -2.49 -1.25
CA VAL A 197 6.64 -1.53 -0.17
C VAL A 197 5.58 -2.11 0.76
N ALA A 198 5.88 -2.15 2.05
CA ALA A 198 4.96 -2.54 3.11
C ALA A 198 4.80 -1.38 4.10
N THR A 199 3.57 -1.02 4.43
CA THR A 199 3.29 0.10 5.36
C THR A 199 2.22 -0.29 6.38
N SER A 200 2.41 0.13 7.64
CA SER A 200 1.34 0.03 8.64
C SER A 200 0.32 1.16 8.46
N SER A 201 -0.94 0.84 8.76
CA SER A 201 -2.08 1.77 8.70
C SER A 201 -2.52 2.25 10.09
N GLU A 202 -2.12 1.54 11.14
CA GLU A 202 -2.33 1.87 12.55
C GLU A 202 -1.01 1.59 13.32
N PRO A 203 -0.80 2.20 14.51
CA PRO A 203 0.32 1.85 15.38
C PRO A 203 0.37 0.37 15.72
N LEU A 204 1.57 -0.22 15.72
CA LEU A 204 1.75 -1.59 16.19
C LEU A 204 1.72 -1.63 17.73
N THR A 205 1.23 -2.75 18.24
CA THR A 205 1.22 -3.13 19.65
C THR A 205 2.21 -4.25 19.89
N SER A 206 2.40 -4.65 21.15
CA SER A 206 3.24 -5.79 21.51
C SER A 206 2.66 -7.14 21.03
N GLU A 207 1.41 -7.19 20.56
CA GLU A 207 0.82 -8.40 19.98
C GLU A 207 1.06 -8.48 18.46
N ASP A 208 1.41 -7.37 17.83
CA ASP A 208 1.65 -7.30 16.38
C ASP A 208 3.10 -7.70 16.03
N TYR A 209 3.29 -8.15 14.79
CA TYR A 209 4.57 -8.47 14.19
C TYR A 209 4.54 -8.16 12.70
N ALA A 210 5.69 -8.06 12.03
CA ALA A 210 5.72 -7.78 10.60
C ALA A 210 6.51 -8.83 9.85
N THR A 211 5.81 -9.70 9.13
CA THR A 211 6.41 -10.75 8.30
C THR A 211 6.01 -10.55 6.84
N LEU A 212 6.97 -10.64 5.93
CA LEU A 212 6.74 -10.58 4.48
C LEU A 212 7.12 -11.91 3.82
N LEU A 213 6.27 -12.38 2.92
CA LEU A 213 6.54 -13.51 2.02
C LEU A 213 6.58 -12.95 0.59
N VAL A 214 7.71 -13.12 -0.07
CA VAL A 214 7.95 -12.73 -1.46
C VAL A 214 8.37 -13.97 -2.24
N ARG A 215 7.69 -14.25 -3.34
CA ARG A 215 8.07 -15.29 -4.30
C ARG A 215 8.78 -14.63 -5.48
N PHE A 216 9.91 -15.22 -5.85
CA PHE A 216 10.68 -14.87 -7.04
C PHE A 216 10.62 -16.00 -8.06
N LEU A 217 10.87 -15.67 -9.33
CA LEU A 217 11.12 -16.68 -10.35
C LEU A 217 12.34 -17.54 -9.98
N ASP A 218 12.35 -18.77 -10.48
CA ASP A 218 13.51 -19.65 -10.32
C ASP A 218 14.73 -19.06 -11.05
N GLY A 219 15.87 -19.05 -10.38
CA GLY A 219 17.13 -18.51 -10.92
C GLY A 219 17.25 -16.98 -10.91
N THR A 220 16.36 -16.24 -10.23
CA THR A 220 16.51 -14.79 -10.02
C THR A 220 17.80 -14.44 -9.26
N PHE A 221 18.14 -15.25 -8.25
CA PHE A 221 19.32 -15.12 -7.41
C PHE A 221 20.22 -16.36 -7.52
N GLN A 222 21.52 -16.19 -7.28
CA GLN A 222 22.50 -17.28 -7.22
C GLN A 222 22.56 -17.85 -5.80
N VAL A 223 21.57 -18.65 -5.44
CA VAL A 223 21.40 -19.21 -4.08
C VAL A 223 22.01 -20.61 -3.99
N ASN A 224 22.63 -20.93 -2.85
CA ASN A 224 23.26 -22.23 -2.63
C ASN A 224 22.36 -23.20 -1.83
N GLU A 225 21.52 -22.67 -0.94
CA GLU A 225 20.67 -23.45 -0.04
C GLU A 225 19.29 -23.77 -0.66
N ASN A 226 18.99 -25.06 -0.84
CA ASN A 226 17.68 -25.54 -1.30
C ASN A 226 16.89 -26.18 -0.15
N LEU A 227 15.67 -25.71 0.09
CA LEU A 227 14.79 -26.19 1.16
C LEU A 227 14.09 -27.53 0.85
N GLY A 228 14.13 -28.00 -0.40
CA GLY A 228 13.54 -29.28 -0.81
C GLY A 228 12.01 -29.33 -0.80
N VAL A 229 11.35 -28.17 -0.67
CA VAL A 229 9.89 -28.01 -0.67
C VAL A 229 9.44 -27.06 -1.77
N SER A 230 8.17 -27.11 -2.16
CA SER A 230 7.60 -26.20 -3.15
C SER A 230 7.08 -24.91 -2.53
N PHE A 231 6.87 -23.89 -3.36
CA PHE A 231 6.29 -22.63 -2.89
C PHE A 231 4.90 -22.79 -2.27
N GLU A 232 4.05 -23.61 -2.89
CA GLU A 232 2.68 -23.81 -2.39
C GLU A 232 2.66 -24.44 -0.99
N GLN A 233 3.63 -25.30 -0.65
CA GLN A 233 3.74 -25.86 0.71
C GLN A 233 4.13 -24.80 1.74
N ILE A 234 5.09 -23.93 1.40
CA ILE A 234 5.46 -22.80 2.26
C ILE A 234 4.30 -21.82 2.41
N LYS A 235 3.60 -21.54 1.31
CA LYS A 235 2.44 -20.65 1.30
C LYS A 235 1.30 -21.19 2.16
N GLU A 236 0.99 -22.49 2.08
CA GLU A 236 -0.02 -23.14 2.92
C GLU A 236 0.32 -22.98 4.42
N GLN A 237 1.58 -23.22 4.79
CA GLN A 237 2.05 -23.01 6.16
C GLN A 237 2.00 -21.54 6.58
N ALA A 238 2.38 -20.61 5.70
CA ALA A 238 2.31 -19.18 5.97
C ALA A 238 0.86 -18.69 6.12
N PHE A 239 -0.09 -19.33 5.44
CA PHE A 239 -1.50 -18.95 5.44
C PHE A 239 -2.28 -19.58 6.60
N ASP A 240 -1.72 -20.58 7.28
CA ASP A 240 -2.32 -21.11 8.51
C ASP A 240 -2.54 -19.98 9.52
N GLN A 241 -3.76 -19.92 10.08
CA GLN A 241 -4.18 -18.86 11.02
C GLN A 241 -4.13 -17.42 10.43
N SER A 242 -4.07 -17.29 9.11
CA SER A 242 -4.13 -15.99 8.43
C SER A 242 -5.54 -15.65 7.95
N ASP A 243 -5.79 -14.36 7.73
CA ASP A 243 -7.00 -13.86 7.10
C ASP A 243 -7.12 -14.26 5.61
N TYR A 244 -6.09 -14.91 5.05
CA TYR A 244 -6.06 -15.43 3.69
C TYR A 244 -6.58 -16.87 3.58
N GLU A 245 -6.80 -17.55 4.70
CA GLU A 245 -7.31 -18.92 4.72
C GLU A 245 -8.70 -18.98 4.07
N LYS A 246 -8.84 -19.80 3.01
CA LYS A 246 -10.15 -20.03 2.39
C LYS A 246 -10.92 -21.05 3.21
N SER A 247 -12.07 -20.67 3.75
CA SER A 247 -13.01 -21.62 4.35
C SER A 247 -13.67 -22.48 3.26
N GLU A 248 -13.05 -23.60 2.88
CA GLU A 248 -13.74 -24.67 2.15
C GLU A 248 -13.42 -26.05 2.73
N ASN A 249 -14.43 -26.62 3.40
CA ASN A 249 -14.55 -28.06 3.64
C ASN A 249 -14.53 -28.79 2.30
N TYR A 250 -13.39 -29.38 1.93
CA TYR A 250 -13.35 -30.43 0.92
C TYR A 250 -13.12 -31.78 1.59
N ALA A 251 -14.18 -32.58 1.61
CA ALA A 251 -14.10 -34.01 1.86
C ALA A 251 -13.28 -34.65 0.73
N ILE A 252 -12.04 -35.03 1.03
CA ILE A 252 -11.20 -35.77 0.09
C ILE A 252 -11.65 -37.24 0.11
N GLY A 253 -12.29 -37.64 -0.99
CA GLY A 253 -12.57 -39.04 -1.31
C GLY A 253 -11.27 -39.79 -1.60
N THR A 254 -11.29 -41.07 -1.22
CA THR A 254 -10.16 -41.99 -1.14
C THR A 254 -9.40 -42.21 -2.45
N LEU A 255 -8.08 -42.33 -2.28
CA LEU A 255 -7.05 -42.73 -3.23
C LEU A 255 -7.36 -44.07 -3.92
N GLU A 256 -7.58 -44.07 -5.23
CA GLU A 256 -7.18 -45.12 -6.18
C GLU A 256 -7.58 -44.71 -7.60
N GLU A 257 -6.79 -45.12 -8.60
CA GLU A 257 -6.92 -44.84 -10.05
C GLU A 257 -6.22 -43.57 -10.61
N GLN A 258 -4.92 -43.47 -10.37
CA GLN A 258 -4.00 -42.67 -11.20
C GLN A 258 -3.37 -43.56 -12.29
N GLY A 259 -3.34 -43.08 -13.52
CA GLY A 259 -2.52 -43.71 -14.57
C GLY A 259 -2.69 -43.15 -15.97
N LEU A 260 -3.90 -42.71 -16.36
CA LEU A 260 -4.16 -42.34 -17.77
C LEU A 260 -4.82 -40.97 -17.99
N ARG A 261 -5.11 -40.21 -16.92
CA ARG A 261 -5.61 -38.82 -17.01
C ARG A 261 -4.53 -37.73 -16.88
N LEU A 262 -3.29 -38.08 -16.51
CA LEU A 262 -2.23 -37.09 -16.24
C LEU A 262 -1.81 -36.29 -17.49
N PHE A 263 -1.88 -36.89 -18.68
CA PHE A 263 -1.39 -36.24 -19.90
C PHE A 263 -2.32 -35.14 -20.43
N THR A 264 -3.64 -35.25 -20.18
CA THR A 264 -4.64 -34.27 -20.62
C THR A 264 -4.90 -33.18 -19.58
N VAL A 265 -4.63 -33.42 -18.30
CA VAL A 265 -4.90 -32.45 -17.21
C VAL A 265 -3.71 -31.53 -16.93
N LEU A 266 -2.45 -31.92 -17.21
CA LEU A 266 -1.27 -31.09 -16.93
C LEU A 266 -0.88 -30.14 -18.08
N PHE A 267 -0.93 -30.57 -19.34
CA PHE A 267 -0.42 -29.75 -20.46
C PHE A 267 -1.44 -28.78 -21.06
N LEU A 268 -2.74 -29.08 -21.01
CA LEU A 268 -3.78 -28.17 -21.50
C LEU A 268 -3.89 -26.87 -20.69
N PRO A 269 -3.83 -26.85 -19.33
CA PRO A 269 -3.86 -25.59 -18.59
C PRO A 269 -2.54 -24.80 -18.69
N ILE A 270 -1.37 -25.44 -18.70
CA ILE A 270 -0.07 -24.74 -18.83
C ILE A 270 0.08 -24.08 -20.19
N SER A 271 -0.29 -24.77 -21.29
CA SER A 271 -0.29 -24.19 -22.63
C SER A 271 -1.35 -23.09 -22.78
N LEU A 272 -2.51 -23.22 -22.13
CA LEU A 272 -3.53 -22.18 -22.09
C LEU A 272 -3.04 -20.94 -21.32
N ILE A 273 -2.35 -21.11 -20.19
CA ILE A 273 -1.75 -20.01 -19.40
C ILE A 273 -0.65 -19.32 -20.21
N PHE A 274 0.27 -20.07 -20.84
CA PHE A 274 1.30 -19.51 -21.70
C PHE A 274 0.73 -18.75 -22.92
N VAL A 275 -0.34 -19.27 -23.53
CA VAL A 275 -1.07 -18.56 -24.61
C VAL A 275 -1.78 -17.31 -24.09
N LEU A 276 -2.34 -17.33 -22.87
CA LEU A 276 -2.96 -16.16 -22.24
C LEU A 276 -1.93 -15.09 -21.86
N VAL A 277 -0.75 -15.48 -21.37
CA VAL A 277 0.39 -14.59 -21.07
C VAL A 277 0.95 -13.97 -22.35
N LEU A 278 1.20 -14.77 -23.40
CA LEU A 278 1.62 -14.25 -24.70
C LEU A 278 0.54 -13.35 -25.34
N ALA A 279 -0.75 -13.65 -25.14
CA ALA A 279 -1.84 -12.80 -25.61
C ALA A 279 -1.92 -11.49 -24.82
N ALA A 280 -1.67 -11.50 -23.51
CA ALA A 280 -1.61 -10.32 -22.66
C ALA A 280 -0.39 -9.45 -23.01
N PHE A 281 0.79 -10.04 -23.20
CA PHE A 281 2.03 -9.36 -23.63
C PHE A 281 1.87 -8.71 -25.01
N LYS A 282 1.31 -9.45 -26.00
CA LYS A 282 0.94 -8.88 -27.31
C LYS A 282 -0.06 -7.74 -27.19
N ARG A 283 -1.00 -7.82 -26.23
CA ARG A 283 -1.98 -6.76 -25.97
C ARG A 283 -1.33 -5.52 -25.37
N GLY A 284 -0.42 -5.67 -24.40
CA GLY A 284 0.35 -4.57 -23.82
C GLY A 284 1.20 -3.85 -24.86
N ILE A 285 1.95 -4.59 -25.68
CA ILE A 285 2.71 -4.03 -26.82
C ILE A 285 1.78 -3.29 -27.78
N ALA A 286 0.61 -3.84 -28.10
CA ALA A 286 -0.34 -3.18 -29.00
C ALA A 286 -0.93 -1.89 -28.39
N VAL A 287 -1.20 -1.86 -27.07
CA VAL A 287 -1.67 -0.65 -26.36
C VAL A 287 -0.58 0.42 -26.34
N THR A 288 0.67 0.07 -26.03
CA THR A 288 1.82 0.99 -26.04
C THR A 288 2.12 1.50 -27.46
N TYR A 289 2.08 0.62 -28.47
CA TYR A 289 2.24 1.00 -29.87
C TYR A 289 1.16 2.01 -30.30
N LYS A 290 -0.11 1.76 -29.96
CA LYS A 290 -1.20 2.69 -30.26
C LYS A 290 -1.07 3.99 -29.47
N ALA A 291 -0.65 3.97 -28.20
CA ALA A 291 -0.38 5.18 -27.44
C ALA A 291 0.71 6.04 -28.10
N ASN A 292 1.80 5.41 -28.55
CA ASN A 292 2.89 6.08 -29.26
C ASN A 292 2.47 6.64 -30.61
N GLN A 293 1.50 6.03 -31.31
CA GLN A 293 0.96 6.55 -32.57
C GLN A 293 0.34 7.95 -32.42
N TYR A 294 -0.27 8.22 -31.27
CA TYR A 294 -0.93 9.50 -31.00
C TYR A 294 -0.07 10.47 -30.18
N GLN A 295 1.19 10.12 -29.91
CA GLN A 295 2.08 10.97 -29.12
C GLN A 295 2.20 12.37 -29.75
N GLY A 296 2.02 13.42 -28.95
CA GLY A 296 2.06 14.80 -29.42
C GLY A 296 0.78 15.30 -30.11
N GLN A 297 -0.29 14.48 -30.13
CA GLN A 297 -1.63 14.90 -30.54
C GLN A 297 -2.53 15.05 -29.32
N TYR A 298 -3.41 16.05 -29.35
CA TYR A 298 -4.17 16.52 -28.19
C TYR A 298 -5.61 16.85 -28.58
N THR A 299 -6.54 16.66 -27.64
CA THR A 299 -7.90 17.22 -27.70
C THR A 299 -8.36 17.57 -26.30
N SER A 300 -9.05 18.71 -26.15
CA SER A 300 -9.79 19.04 -24.93
C SER A 300 -11.24 18.57 -25.00
N GLU A 301 -11.71 18.09 -26.15
CA GLU A 301 -13.06 17.54 -26.29
C GLU A 301 -13.18 16.23 -25.50
N PHE A 302 -14.27 16.11 -24.73
CA PHE A 302 -14.59 14.86 -24.08
C PHE A 302 -14.86 13.78 -25.13
N PRO A 303 -14.29 12.57 -24.97
CA PRO A 303 -14.41 11.52 -25.96
C PRO A 303 -15.84 10.97 -26.06
N TYR A 304 -16.69 11.25 -25.06
CA TYR A 304 -17.99 10.62 -24.89
C TYR A 304 -18.96 11.46 -24.06
N ASP A 305 -20.17 11.65 -24.58
CA ASP A 305 -21.22 12.47 -23.94
C ASP A 305 -22.18 11.64 -23.05
N GLY A 306 -21.92 10.34 -22.88
CA GLY A 306 -22.73 9.44 -22.06
C GLY A 306 -22.12 9.17 -20.67
N PRO A 307 -22.80 8.37 -19.83
CA PRO A 307 -22.28 8.01 -18.51
C PRO A 307 -20.89 7.36 -18.58
N ILE A 308 -19.93 7.87 -17.81
CA ILE A 308 -18.52 7.43 -17.82
C ILE A 308 -18.37 5.92 -17.53
N ILE A 309 -19.29 5.35 -16.75
CA ILE A 309 -19.36 3.92 -16.45
C ILE A 309 -19.53 3.05 -17.71
N GLU A 310 -20.12 3.59 -18.77
CA GLU A 310 -20.29 2.90 -20.05
C GLU A 310 -18.98 2.78 -20.84
N LEU A 311 -17.97 3.62 -20.55
CA LEU A 311 -16.65 3.50 -21.15
C LEU A 311 -15.73 2.53 -20.43
N TYR A 312 -16.11 2.07 -19.23
CA TYR A 312 -15.23 1.31 -18.34
C TYR A 312 -14.55 0.14 -19.04
N SER A 313 -15.30 -0.64 -19.83
CA SER A 313 -14.73 -1.81 -20.51
C SER A 313 -13.70 -1.45 -21.58
N VAL A 314 -13.82 -0.33 -22.29
CA VAL A 314 -12.85 0.09 -23.30
C VAL A 314 -11.63 0.70 -22.64
N VAL A 315 -11.83 1.62 -21.68
CA VAL A 315 -10.72 2.31 -20.99
C VAL A 315 -9.90 1.34 -20.14
N LYS A 316 -10.53 0.33 -19.53
CA LYS A 316 -9.83 -0.75 -18.82
C LYS A 316 -8.99 -1.60 -19.77
N GLN A 317 -9.44 -1.83 -21.00
CA GLN A 317 -8.65 -2.54 -22.02
C GLN A 317 -7.45 -1.74 -22.52
N LEU A 318 -7.52 -0.41 -22.45
CA LEU A 318 -6.40 0.50 -22.70
C LEU A 318 -5.46 0.64 -21.50
N GLN A 319 -5.71 -0.08 -20.39
CA GLN A 319 -4.94 0.00 -19.14
C GLN A 319 -4.89 1.41 -18.53
N ARG A 320 -5.89 2.25 -18.81
CA ARG A 320 -5.98 3.61 -18.27
C ARG A 320 -6.84 3.70 -17.01
N THR A 321 -7.65 2.69 -16.71
CA THR A 321 -8.50 2.68 -15.51
C THR A 321 -8.58 1.30 -14.85
N ASN A 322 -9.07 1.27 -13.61
CA ASN A 322 -9.32 0.07 -12.81
C ASN A 322 -10.51 0.31 -11.85
N PHE A 323 -10.85 -0.66 -11.00
CA PHE A 323 -11.97 -0.54 -10.07
C PHE A 323 -11.83 0.67 -9.15
N GLU A 324 -10.66 0.87 -8.54
CA GLU A 324 -10.40 1.98 -7.64
C GLU A 324 -10.63 3.32 -8.31
N ARG A 325 -10.08 3.51 -9.52
CA ARG A 325 -10.23 4.74 -10.31
C ARG A 325 -11.67 4.95 -10.74
N LEU A 326 -12.40 3.90 -11.15
CA LEU A 326 -13.82 4.01 -11.44
C LEU A 326 -14.60 4.42 -10.18
N PHE A 327 -14.30 3.80 -9.03
CA PHE A 327 -14.98 4.10 -7.78
C PHE A 327 -14.73 5.55 -7.34
N SER A 328 -13.47 6.01 -7.29
CA SER A 328 -13.15 7.40 -6.99
C SER A 328 -13.74 8.37 -8.00
N THR A 329 -13.83 7.99 -9.28
CA THR A 329 -14.48 8.80 -10.33
C THR A 329 -15.96 9.00 -10.03
N LEU A 330 -16.68 7.94 -9.63
CA LEU A 330 -18.08 8.06 -9.24
C LEU A 330 -18.26 8.90 -7.97
N LEU A 331 -17.33 8.80 -7.01
CA LEU A 331 -17.34 9.68 -5.84
C LEU A 331 -17.15 11.15 -6.23
N LEU A 332 -16.18 11.48 -7.07
CA LEU A 332 -15.97 12.84 -7.58
C LEU A 332 -17.20 13.35 -8.33
N LYS A 333 -17.77 12.53 -9.21
CA LYS A 333 -19.01 12.84 -9.94
C LYS A 333 -20.14 13.18 -8.97
N TRP A 334 -20.35 12.37 -7.93
CA TRP A 334 -21.40 12.61 -6.94
C TRP A 334 -21.17 13.85 -6.09
N VAL A 335 -19.91 14.24 -5.84
CA VAL A 335 -19.59 15.54 -5.22
C VAL A 335 -19.98 16.67 -6.16
N TYR A 336 -19.59 16.60 -7.43
CA TYR A 336 -19.91 17.63 -8.44
C TYR A 336 -21.42 17.79 -8.68
N GLU A 337 -22.16 16.69 -8.64
CA GLU A 337 -23.62 16.70 -8.74
C GLU A 337 -24.35 17.06 -7.42
N GLY A 338 -23.60 17.34 -6.35
CA GLY A 338 -24.17 17.70 -5.03
C GLY A 338 -24.90 16.56 -4.33
N ARG A 339 -24.61 15.30 -4.67
CA ARG A 339 -25.23 14.10 -4.05
C ARG A 339 -24.57 13.71 -2.73
N ILE A 340 -23.25 13.92 -2.65
CA ILE A 340 -22.45 13.64 -1.45
C ILE A 340 -21.49 14.80 -1.16
N ASP A 341 -20.99 14.82 0.07
CA ASP A 341 -19.82 15.58 0.47
C ASP A 341 -18.77 14.62 1.05
N ILE A 342 -17.49 14.98 0.95
CA ILE A 342 -16.38 14.19 1.49
C ILE A 342 -15.65 15.05 2.52
N GLN A 343 -15.77 14.64 3.78
CA GLN A 343 -15.27 15.41 4.90
C GLN A 343 -14.15 14.68 5.62
N THR A 344 -13.15 15.45 6.04
CA THR A 344 -12.14 15.01 6.99
C THR A 344 -12.61 15.32 8.40
N LEU A 345 -13.15 14.31 9.08
CA LEU A 345 -13.62 14.41 10.45
C LEU A 345 -12.41 14.44 11.40
N LYS A 346 -12.38 15.45 12.30
CA LYS A 346 -11.41 15.51 13.40
C LYS A 346 -12.04 14.85 14.62
N GLU A 347 -11.45 13.78 15.13
CA GLU A 347 -11.93 13.15 16.36
C GLU A 347 -11.36 13.85 17.60
N GLY A 348 -12.20 14.01 18.62
CA GLY A 348 -11.83 14.57 19.92
C GLY A 348 -11.28 13.47 20.84
N GLY A 349 -9.96 13.30 20.84
CA GLY A 349 -9.20 12.43 21.72
C GLY A 349 -7.77 12.94 21.90
N ILE A 350 -7.01 12.33 22.81
CA ILE A 350 -5.61 12.72 23.13
C ILE A 350 -4.70 12.54 21.89
N PHE A 351 -5.07 11.65 20.96
CA PHE A 351 -4.47 11.48 19.63
C PHE A 351 -5.43 11.99 18.55
N LYS A 352 -5.04 13.03 17.81
CA LYS A 352 -5.84 13.60 16.71
C LYS A 352 -5.61 12.79 15.43
N THR A 353 -6.43 11.77 15.16
CA THR A 353 -6.49 11.15 13.83
C THR A 353 -7.63 11.75 13.01
N SER A 354 -7.37 12.03 11.74
CA SER A 354 -8.36 12.51 10.79
C SER A 354 -9.00 11.34 10.05
N LYS A 355 -10.34 11.20 10.11
CA LYS A 355 -11.08 10.16 9.39
C LYS A 355 -11.73 10.76 8.15
N VAL A 356 -11.60 10.12 6.99
CA VAL A 356 -12.36 10.49 5.80
C VAL A 356 -13.74 9.83 5.86
N ALA A 357 -14.79 10.62 5.69
CA ALA A 357 -16.16 10.15 5.62
C ALA A 357 -16.88 10.73 4.41
N ILE A 358 -17.74 9.91 3.81
CA ILE A 358 -18.73 10.33 2.83
C ILE A 358 -19.98 10.73 3.60
N VAL A 359 -20.49 11.94 3.37
CA VAL A 359 -21.75 12.45 3.91
C VAL A 359 -22.78 12.46 2.79
N PHE A 360 -23.94 11.83 3.00
CA PHE A 360 -25.00 11.81 2.00
C PHE A 360 -25.80 13.12 2.07
N LEU A 361 -25.83 13.86 0.95
CA LEU A 361 -26.64 15.07 0.80
C LEU A 361 -28.01 14.75 0.19
N GLU A 362 -28.08 13.69 -0.64
CA GLU A 362 -29.31 13.17 -1.21
C GLU A 362 -29.50 11.68 -0.92
N GLU A 363 -30.74 11.29 -0.61
CA GLU A 363 -31.07 9.89 -0.29
C GLU A 363 -31.35 9.04 -1.54
N ASN A 364 -31.81 9.69 -2.62
CA ASN A 364 -32.17 9.05 -3.88
C ASN A 364 -32.08 10.06 -5.03
N PHE A 365 -31.46 9.65 -6.13
CA PHE A 365 -31.34 10.42 -7.36
C PHE A 365 -31.48 9.50 -8.56
N ASP A 366 -31.72 10.10 -9.73
CA ASP A 366 -31.72 9.37 -10.99
C ASP A 366 -30.28 9.15 -11.44
N ALA A 367 -29.94 7.89 -11.71
CA ALA A 367 -28.61 7.46 -12.07
C ALA A 367 -28.68 6.15 -12.83
N PRO A 368 -27.65 5.84 -13.65
CA PRO A 368 -27.50 4.51 -14.23
C PRO A 368 -27.66 3.41 -13.16
N PRO A 369 -28.33 2.28 -13.44
CA PRO A 369 -28.66 1.28 -12.43
C PRO A 369 -27.44 0.78 -11.63
N LEU A 370 -26.30 0.58 -12.28
CA LEU A 370 -25.09 0.10 -11.60
C LEU A 370 -24.41 1.19 -10.77
N GLU A 371 -24.50 2.46 -11.17
CA GLU A 371 -24.06 3.58 -10.35
C GLU A 371 -24.91 3.65 -9.07
N LYS A 372 -26.24 3.53 -9.21
CA LYS A 372 -27.17 3.45 -8.08
C LYS A 372 -26.88 2.28 -7.15
N THR A 373 -26.58 1.10 -7.69
CA THR A 373 -26.21 -0.07 -6.88
C THR A 373 -24.99 0.20 -6.00
N LEU A 374 -23.96 0.86 -6.52
CA LEU A 374 -22.77 1.19 -5.73
C LEU A 374 -23.09 2.23 -4.65
N PHE A 375 -23.92 3.22 -4.97
CA PHE A 375 -24.40 4.20 -4.00
C PHE A 375 -25.21 3.53 -2.88
N ASP A 376 -26.05 2.55 -3.22
CA ASP A 376 -26.81 1.77 -2.24
C ASP A 376 -25.89 0.92 -1.34
N TYR A 377 -24.78 0.39 -1.85
CA TYR A 377 -23.77 -0.28 -1.01
C TYR A 377 -23.14 0.66 0.03
N LEU A 378 -22.84 1.92 -0.35
CA LEU A 378 -22.39 2.93 0.62
C LEU A 378 -23.44 3.17 1.70
N LYS A 379 -24.72 3.28 1.34
CA LYS A 379 -25.82 3.46 2.31
C LYS A 379 -26.02 2.23 3.21
N LEU A 380 -25.88 1.02 2.67
CA LEU A 380 -25.94 -0.21 3.47
C LEU A 380 -24.80 -0.26 4.50
N ALA A 381 -23.60 0.16 4.10
CA ALA A 381 -22.46 0.24 5.01
C ALA A 381 -22.62 1.32 6.08
N ALA A 382 -23.32 2.42 5.76
CA ALA A 382 -23.68 3.46 6.71
C ALA A 382 -24.67 2.99 7.81
N ALA A 383 -25.31 1.83 7.62
CA ALA A 383 -26.24 1.23 8.58
C ALA A 383 -27.34 2.20 9.07
N GLY A 384 -27.88 3.01 8.15
CA GLY A 384 -28.93 4.01 8.44
C GLY A 384 -28.42 5.37 8.94
N GLN A 385 -27.11 5.57 9.05
CA GLN A 385 -26.50 6.88 9.30
C GLN A 385 -26.47 7.74 8.02
N LYS A 386 -26.38 9.06 8.20
CA LYS A 386 -26.23 10.04 7.09
C LYS A 386 -24.80 10.15 6.55
N GLN A 387 -23.89 9.33 7.06
CA GLN A 387 -22.51 9.31 6.64
C GLN A 387 -21.96 7.89 6.76
N VAL A 388 -20.91 7.61 5.99
CA VAL A 388 -20.14 6.38 6.08
C VAL A 388 -18.66 6.73 6.10
N THR A 389 -17.97 6.28 7.14
CA THR A 389 -16.53 6.40 7.24
C THR A 389 -15.85 5.35 6.35
N GLN A 390 -14.62 5.64 5.95
CA GLN A 390 -13.79 4.69 5.23
C GLN A 390 -13.67 3.33 5.93
N LYS A 391 -13.52 3.31 7.26
CA LYS A 391 -13.43 2.08 8.06
C LYS A 391 -14.72 1.28 8.03
N GLU A 392 -15.88 1.95 8.09
CA GLU A 392 -17.18 1.28 8.01
C GLU A 392 -17.41 0.66 6.64
N PHE A 393 -17.09 1.39 5.55
CA PHE A 393 -17.25 0.84 4.21
C PHE A 393 -16.25 -0.27 3.91
N SER A 394 -14.97 -0.12 4.29
CA SER A 394 -13.97 -1.19 4.17
C SER A 394 -14.43 -2.46 4.90
N LYS A 395 -14.93 -2.34 6.13
CA LYS A 395 -15.49 -3.48 6.88
C LYS A 395 -16.69 -4.11 6.18
N TRP A 396 -17.56 -3.30 5.58
CA TRP A 396 -18.68 -3.79 4.80
C TRP A 396 -18.21 -4.52 3.54
N VAL A 397 -17.26 -3.96 2.79
CA VAL A 397 -16.67 -4.55 1.58
C VAL A 397 -16.00 -5.88 1.90
N THR A 398 -15.22 -5.98 2.98
CA THR A 398 -14.59 -7.23 3.41
C THR A 398 -15.62 -8.34 3.68
N LYS A 399 -16.77 -8.00 4.27
CA LYS A 399 -17.86 -8.97 4.48
C LYS A 399 -18.65 -9.28 3.22
N ASN A 400 -18.63 -8.39 2.23
CA ASN A 400 -19.46 -8.43 1.03
C ASN A 400 -18.62 -8.49 -0.27
N ARG A 401 -17.40 -9.04 -0.22
CA ARG A 401 -16.46 -9.05 -1.36
C ARG A 401 -17.10 -9.56 -2.64
N LYS A 402 -17.86 -10.66 -2.55
CA LYS A 402 -18.58 -11.26 -3.71
C LYS A 402 -19.52 -10.26 -4.40
N LEU A 403 -20.17 -9.35 -3.65
CA LEU A 403 -21.06 -8.34 -4.22
C LEU A 403 -20.29 -7.26 -4.98
N ILE A 404 -19.15 -6.81 -4.45
CA ILE A 404 -18.29 -5.83 -5.11
C ILE A 404 -17.66 -6.42 -6.38
N THR A 405 -17.11 -7.63 -6.30
CA THR A 405 -16.54 -8.33 -7.45
C THR A 405 -17.59 -8.60 -8.53
N GLN A 406 -18.81 -8.98 -8.13
CA GLN A 406 -19.90 -9.19 -9.08
C GLN A 406 -20.35 -7.87 -9.71
N TRP A 407 -20.48 -6.81 -8.92
CA TRP A 407 -20.83 -5.48 -9.40
C TRP A 407 -19.84 -5.00 -10.48
N GLU A 408 -18.53 -5.16 -10.26
CA GLU A 408 -17.54 -4.76 -11.27
C GLU A 408 -17.69 -5.56 -12.57
N LYS A 409 -17.96 -6.87 -12.48
CA LYS A 409 -18.24 -7.72 -13.65
C LYS A 409 -19.48 -7.25 -14.40
N ASP A 410 -20.52 -6.88 -13.67
CA ASP A 410 -21.76 -6.36 -14.25
C ASP A 410 -21.53 -5.01 -14.94
N VAL A 411 -20.67 -4.15 -14.38
CA VAL A 411 -20.25 -2.89 -15.02
C VAL A 411 -19.53 -3.16 -16.33
N VAL A 412 -18.60 -4.11 -16.37
CA VAL A 412 -17.89 -4.47 -17.62
C VAL A 412 -18.89 -4.96 -18.67
N ALA A 413 -19.84 -5.81 -18.29
CA ALA A 413 -20.84 -6.36 -19.21
C ALA A 413 -21.80 -5.27 -19.73
N ALA A 414 -22.30 -4.40 -18.85
CA ALA A 414 -23.19 -3.30 -19.21
C ALA A 414 -22.49 -2.26 -20.10
N SER A 415 -21.23 -1.94 -19.79
CA SER A 415 -20.38 -1.08 -20.64
C SER A 415 -20.27 -1.64 -22.06
N GLN A 416 -19.98 -2.94 -22.20
CA GLN A 416 -19.90 -3.57 -23.51
C GLN A 416 -21.25 -3.54 -24.25
N ALA A 417 -22.36 -3.82 -23.56
CA ALA A 417 -23.68 -3.80 -24.15
C ALA A 417 -24.07 -2.39 -24.65
N SER A 418 -23.85 -1.34 -23.85
CA SER A 418 -24.10 0.05 -24.26
C SER A 418 -23.26 0.45 -25.47
N LEU A 419 -21.97 0.10 -25.46
CA LEU A 419 -21.08 0.42 -26.59
C LEU A 419 -21.44 -0.33 -27.88
N VAL A 420 -22.03 -1.52 -27.79
CA VAL A 420 -22.61 -2.21 -28.96
C VAL A 420 -23.87 -1.50 -29.44
N GLU A 421 -24.79 -1.19 -28.53
CA GLU A 421 -26.03 -0.48 -28.86
C GLU A 421 -25.76 0.86 -29.57
N LYS A 422 -24.74 1.58 -29.10
CA LYS A 422 -24.31 2.87 -29.66
C LYS A 422 -23.39 2.73 -30.89
N GLY A 423 -23.11 1.51 -31.33
CA GLY A 423 -22.37 1.24 -32.56
C GLY A 423 -20.86 1.48 -32.47
N PHE A 424 -20.28 1.58 -31.27
CA PHE A 424 -18.83 1.65 -31.06
C PHE A 424 -18.17 0.26 -31.09
N LEU A 425 -18.91 -0.78 -30.70
CA LEU A 425 -18.46 -2.16 -30.69
C LEU A 425 -19.36 -3.04 -31.56
N VAL A 426 -18.78 -4.07 -32.15
CA VAL A 426 -19.52 -5.17 -32.77
C VAL A 426 -19.15 -6.50 -32.10
N PRO A 427 -20.14 -7.36 -31.77
CA PRO A 427 -19.86 -8.70 -31.30
C PRO A 427 -19.18 -9.52 -32.39
N LYS A 428 -18.10 -10.21 -32.04
CA LYS A 428 -17.43 -11.19 -32.89
C LYS A 428 -17.66 -12.59 -32.34
N GLU A 429 -18.21 -13.46 -33.17
CA GLU A 429 -18.32 -14.87 -32.84
C GLU A 429 -16.93 -15.49 -32.72
N SER A 430 -16.64 -16.05 -31.55
CA SER A 430 -15.41 -16.81 -31.31
C SER A 430 -15.68 -18.29 -31.53
N GLY A 431 -14.92 -18.92 -32.43
CA GLY A 431 -14.90 -20.37 -32.59
C GLY A 431 -14.45 -21.08 -31.30
N PHE A 432 -15.04 -22.26 -31.05
CA PHE A 432 -14.81 -23.23 -29.95
C PHE A 432 -14.97 -22.76 -28.49
N PHE A 433 -14.71 -21.49 -28.15
CA PHE A 433 -14.99 -20.92 -26.83
C PHE A 433 -15.96 -19.75 -26.95
N LYS A 434 -17.17 -19.91 -26.42
CA LYS A 434 -18.25 -18.90 -26.39
C LYS A 434 -17.96 -17.71 -25.46
N LYS A 435 -16.81 -17.05 -25.61
CA LYS A 435 -16.60 -15.71 -25.03
C LYS A 435 -16.95 -14.68 -26.11
N ASN A 436 -17.85 -13.76 -25.79
CA ASN A 436 -18.14 -12.61 -26.63
C ASN A 436 -16.86 -11.79 -26.75
N ARG A 437 -16.22 -11.82 -27.91
CA ARG A 437 -15.16 -10.86 -28.26
C ARG A 437 -15.83 -9.68 -28.92
N TYR A 438 -15.32 -8.48 -28.66
CA TYR A 438 -15.82 -7.26 -29.28
C TYR A 438 -14.71 -6.67 -30.14
N GLU A 439 -15.07 -6.16 -31.31
CA GLU A 439 -14.18 -5.36 -32.16
C GLU A 439 -14.70 -3.94 -32.24
N LEU A 440 -13.78 -2.99 -32.37
CA LEU A 440 -14.12 -1.60 -32.59
C LEU A 440 -14.69 -1.45 -34.00
N THR A 441 -15.79 -0.71 -34.11
CA THR A 441 -16.22 -0.15 -35.39
C THR A 441 -15.35 1.04 -35.75
N PRO A 442 -15.46 1.63 -36.96
CA PRO A 442 -14.81 2.90 -37.26
C PRO A 442 -15.16 4.02 -36.26
N ALA A 443 -16.40 4.04 -35.74
CA ALA A 443 -16.79 4.95 -34.68
C ALA A 443 -16.09 4.63 -33.34
N GLY A 444 -15.93 3.34 -33.02
CA GLY A 444 -15.16 2.89 -31.86
C GLY A 444 -13.67 3.23 -31.94
N GLU A 445 -13.07 3.14 -33.13
CA GLU A 445 -11.68 3.54 -33.36
C GLU A 445 -11.50 5.05 -33.16
N ASN A 446 -12.44 5.86 -33.65
CA ASN A 446 -12.42 7.30 -33.41
C ASN A 446 -12.63 7.65 -31.93
N LEU A 447 -13.53 6.95 -31.23
CA LEU A 447 -13.69 7.09 -29.77
C LEU A 447 -12.38 6.76 -29.04
N GLN A 448 -11.71 5.67 -29.41
CA GLN A 448 -10.43 5.28 -28.82
C GLN A 448 -9.33 6.31 -29.10
N GLU A 449 -9.27 6.86 -30.31
CA GLU A 449 -8.37 7.95 -30.67
C GLU A 449 -8.61 9.17 -29.75
N LYS A 450 -9.85 9.64 -29.63
CA LYS A 450 -10.19 10.76 -28.75
C LYS A 450 -9.78 10.51 -27.30
N ILE A 451 -9.91 9.28 -26.79
CA ILE A 451 -9.43 8.91 -25.45
C ILE A 451 -7.91 9.13 -25.32
N TYR A 452 -7.11 8.67 -26.28
CA TYR A 452 -5.66 8.89 -26.26
C TYR A 452 -5.29 10.37 -26.35
N LEU A 453 -5.94 11.12 -27.22
CA LEU A 453 -5.70 12.56 -27.41
C LEU A 453 -6.05 13.33 -26.13
N LEU A 454 -7.12 12.97 -25.43
CA LEU A 454 -7.49 13.58 -24.15
C LEU A 454 -6.51 13.19 -23.05
N CYS A 455 -6.05 11.93 -23.00
CA CYS A 455 -5.01 11.52 -22.05
C CYS A 455 -3.72 12.34 -22.23
N ASN A 456 -3.30 12.56 -23.48
CA ASN A 456 -2.14 13.40 -23.78
C ASN A 456 -2.37 14.85 -23.35
N TYR A 457 -3.57 15.40 -23.61
CA TYR A 457 -3.93 16.75 -23.19
C TYR A 457 -3.86 16.92 -21.67
N LEU A 458 -4.41 15.96 -20.91
CA LEU A 458 -4.39 15.95 -19.45
C LEU A 458 -2.97 15.76 -18.88
N GLN A 459 -2.14 14.93 -19.53
CA GLN A 459 -0.75 14.70 -19.15
C GLN A 459 0.12 15.96 -19.36
N ASP A 460 -0.04 16.62 -20.49
CA ASP A 460 0.73 17.80 -20.93
C ASP A 460 -0.07 19.10 -20.80
N PHE A 461 -0.98 19.18 -19.84
CA PHE A 461 -1.96 20.26 -19.67
C PHE A 461 -1.30 21.64 -19.70
N SER A 462 -0.17 21.80 -19.02
CA SER A 462 0.59 23.04 -18.95
C SER A 462 1.15 23.52 -20.29
N LYS A 463 1.42 22.61 -21.22
CA LYS A 463 1.95 22.94 -22.56
C LYS A 463 0.85 23.44 -23.49
N GLN A 464 -0.37 22.91 -23.36
CA GLN A 464 -1.49 23.25 -24.24
C GLN A 464 -2.18 24.55 -23.81
N ASN A 465 -2.21 24.85 -22.51
CA ASN A 465 -3.03 25.92 -21.96
C ASN A 465 -2.27 27.20 -21.55
N GLN A 466 -1.09 27.46 -22.11
CA GLN A 466 -0.30 28.65 -21.76
C GLN A 466 -0.96 30.00 -22.11
N ALA A 467 -2.05 29.99 -22.91
CA ALA A 467 -2.76 31.19 -23.36
C ALA A 467 -4.30 31.06 -23.32
N SER A 468 -4.85 30.06 -22.63
CA SER A 468 -6.28 29.75 -22.66
C SER A 468 -7.11 30.66 -21.74
N ASP A 469 -8.31 31.05 -22.18
CA ASP A 469 -9.28 31.81 -21.39
C ASP A 469 -9.94 30.87 -20.35
N PRO A 470 -9.83 31.13 -19.03
CA PRO A 470 -10.39 30.25 -17.99
C PRO A 470 -11.91 30.04 -18.05
N ALA A 471 -12.64 30.89 -18.79
CA ALA A 471 -14.11 30.98 -18.74
C ALA A 471 -14.85 29.95 -19.62
N THR A 472 -14.16 29.15 -20.45
CA THR A 472 -14.80 28.32 -21.49
C THR A 472 -14.77 26.82 -21.26
N GLU A 473 -14.10 26.33 -20.21
CA GLU A 473 -13.84 24.90 -20.01
C GLU A 473 -14.39 24.42 -18.65
N ASP A 474 -15.06 23.26 -18.63
CA ASP A 474 -15.53 22.64 -17.39
C ASP A 474 -14.37 21.93 -16.69
N TRP A 475 -13.69 22.69 -15.83
CA TRP A 475 -12.51 22.23 -15.10
C TRP A 475 -12.80 21.08 -14.14
N ASP A 476 -14.00 21.05 -13.56
CA ASP A 476 -14.39 19.99 -12.64
C ASP A 476 -14.63 18.69 -13.40
N GLU A 477 -15.33 18.75 -14.53
CA GLU A 477 -15.52 17.58 -15.40
C GLU A 477 -14.17 17.05 -15.93
N LEU A 478 -13.23 17.92 -16.29
CA LEU A 478 -11.86 17.51 -16.66
C LEU A 478 -11.13 16.77 -15.52
N LEU A 479 -11.30 17.17 -14.27
CA LEU A 479 -10.70 16.48 -13.11
C LEU A 479 -11.34 15.11 -12.88
N ILE A 480 -12.64 14.95 -13.15
CA ILE A 480 -13.30 13.63 -13.15
C ILE A 480 -12.66 12.71 -14.21
N TRP A 481 -12.46 13.21 -15.44
CA TRP A 481 -11.79 12.46 -16.50
C TRP A 481 -10.32 12.16 -16.17
N ALA A 482 -9.59 13.12 -15.62
CA ALA A 482 -8.21 12.93 -15.18
C ALA A 482 -8.11 11.83 -14.13
N ASN A 483 -9.01 11.80 -13.14
CA ASN A 483 -9.06 10.72 -12.16
C ASN A 483 -9.39 9.37 -12.81
N PHE A 484 -10.36 9.34 -13.72
CA PHE A 484 -10.77 8.11 -14.42
C PHE A 484 -9.62 7.46 -15.19
N PHE A 485 -8.77 8.28 -15.82
CA PHE A 485 -7.57 7.84 -16.55
C PHE A 485 -6.32 7.66 -15.67
N GLY A 486 -6.40 7.97 -14.37
CA GLY A 486 -5.25 7.90 -13.45
C GLY A 486 -4.20 8.99 -13.70
N LEU A 487 -4.61 10.15 -14.20
CA LEU A 487 -3.75 11.30 -14.53
C LEU A 487 -3.91 12.47 -13.56
N LEU A 488 -4.78 12.37 -12.55
CA LEU A 488 -5.13 13.45 -11.63
C LEU A 488 -3.92 14.08 -10.94
N GLU A 489 -2.95 13.29 -10.48
CA GLU A 489 -1.72 13.78 -9.82
C GLU A 489 -0.84 14.60 -10.74
N THR A 490 -0.91 14.35 -12.05
CA THR A 490 -0.17 15.10 -13.06
C THR A 490 -0.94 16.34 -13.49
N THR A 491 -2.25 16.21 -13.71
CA THR A 491 -3.09 17.28 -14.27
C THR A 491 -3.39 18.36 -13.24
N TYR A 492 -3.78 18.01 -12.02
CA TYR A 492 -4.25 18.99 -11.02
C TYR A 492 -3.18 20.03 -10.64
N PRO A 493 -1.90 19.67 -10.38
CA PRO A 493 -0.85 20.66 -10.12
C PRO A 493 -0.59 21.60 -11.31
N GLN A 494 -0.70 21.11 -12.55
CA GLN A 494 -0.57 21.94 -13.74
C GLN A 494 -1.74 22.93 -13.86
N MET A 495 -2.96 22.50 -13.53
CA MET A 495 -4.13 23.38 -13.47
C MET A 495 -4.01 24.44 -12.36
N GLN A 496 -3.49 24.08 -11.18
CA GLN A 496 -3.20 25.03 -10.09
C GLN A 496 -2.27 26.17 -10.53
N GLN A 497 -1.31 25.88 -11.41
CA GLN A 497 -0.38 26.88 -11.92
C GLN A 497 -1.01 27.76 -13.01
N LEU A 498 -1.78 27.19 -13.93
CA LEU A 498 -2.30 27.91 -15.10
C LEU A 498 -3.63 28.61 -14.86
N VAL A 499 -4.55 27.98 -14.13
CA VAL A 499 -5.93 28.47 -13.92
C VAL A 499 -6.32 28.52 -12.44
N PRO A 500 -5.50 29.14 -11.56
CA PRO A 500 -5.75 29.15 -10.11
C PRO A 500 -7.05 29.84 -9.70
N ASN A 501 -7.57 30.76 -10.52
CA ASN A 501 -8.84 31.43 -10.24
C ASN A 501 -10.04 30.51 -10.51
N ALA A 502 -10.00 29.73 -11.59
CA ALA A 502 -11.07 28.77 -11.89
C ALA A 502 -11.10 27.66 -10.83
N LEU A 503 -9.93 27.17 -10.40
CA LEU A 503 -9.86 26.20 -9.31
C LEU A 503 -10.26 26.75 -7.93
N ARG A 504 -10.38 28.07 -7.76
CA ARG A 504 -10.94 28.65 -6.54
C ARG A 504 -12.46 28.53 -6.50
N GLU A 505 -13.10 28.47 -7.66
CA GLU A 505 -14.55 28.30 -7.83
C GLU A 505 -14.95 26.83 -8.00
N SER A 506 -13.97 25.95 -8.27
CA SER A 506 -14.13 24.50 -8.33
C SER A 506 -14.75 23.92 -7.05
N VAL A 507 -15.61 22.92 -7.22
CA VAL A 507 -16.11 22.12 -6.09
C VAL A 507 -15.04 21.23 -5.47
N TYR A 508 -13.90 21.05 -6.16
CA TYR A 508 -12.82 20.17 -5.75
C TYR A 508 -11.67 20.96 -5.14
N SER A 509 -11.46 20.78 -3.84
CA SER A 509 -10.21 21.14 -3.19
C SER A 509 -9.17 20.01 -3.31
N GLU A 510 -7.89 20.35 -3.19
CA GLU A 510 -6.80 19.36 -3.13
C GLU A 510 -7.02 18.34 -2.02
N GLN A 511 -7.54 18.77 -0.87
CA GLN A 511 -7.86 17.90 0.25
C GLN A 511 -8.98 16.93 -0.10
N LEU A 512 -10.02 17.38 -0.81
CA LEU A 512 -11.13 16.53 -1.24
C LEU A 512 -10.69 15.51 -2.29
N LEU A 513 -9.88 15.92 -3.28
CA LEU A 513 -9.32 15.01 -4.28
C LEU A 513 -8.48 13.91 -3.63
N THR A 514 -7.61 14.29 -2.70
CA THR A 514 -6.78 13.36 -1.92
C THR A 514 -7.64 12.45 -1.03
N ALA A 515 -8.61 13.02 -0.30
CA ALA A 515 -9.51 12.25 0.56
C ALA A 515 -10.34 11.22 -0.23
N THR A 516 -10.81 11.58 -1.42
CA THR A 516 -11.58 10.69 -2.31
C THR A 516 -10.73 9.50 -2.75
N ARG A 517 -9.47 9.75 -3.13
CA ARG A 517 -8.52 8.70 -3.52
C ARG A 517 -8.15 7.80 -2.36
N ILE A 518 -7.84 8.38 -1.19
CA ILE A 518 -7.58 7.62 0.04
C ILE A 518 -8.76 6.69 0.35
N TYR A 519 -9.99 7.23 0.30
CA TYR A 519 -11.21 6.46 0.54
C TYR A 519 -11.33 5.27 -0.43
N ALA A 520 -11.16 5.53 -1.73
CA ALA A 520 -11.24 4.50 -2.76
C ALA A 520 -10.12 3.46 -2.66
N HIS A 521 -8.87 3.88 -2.41
CA HIS A 521 -7.70 3.01 -2.29
C HIS A 521 -7.82 2.04 -1.11
N GLN A 522 -8.13 2.51 0.09
CA GLN A 522 -8.25 1.57 1.23
C GLN A 522 -9.45 0.62 1.08
N THR A 523 -10.50 1.07 0.39
CA THR A 523 -11.64 0.22 0.03
C THR A 523 -11.24 -0.81 -1.03
N SER A 524 -10.48 -0.41 -2.05
CA SER A 524 -10.02 -1.29 -3.14
C SER A 524 -9.09 -2.37 -2.61
N VAL A 525 -8.16 -2.02 -1.71
CA VAL A 525 -7.28 -2.94 -0.98
C VAL A 525 -8.07 -3.99 -0.17
N SER A 526 -9.22 -3.62 0.38
CA SER A 526 -10.14 -4.54 1.08
C SER A 526 -10.92 -5.48 0.13
N SER A 527 -10.97 -5.13 -1.16
CA SER A 527 -11.69 -5.85 -2.23
C SER A 527 -10.78 -6.64 -3.18
N SER A 528 -9.49 -6.32 -3.25
CA SER A 528 -8.49 -7.04 -4.05
C SER A 528 -8.24 -8.43 -3.47
N ASP A 529 -8.06 -9.42 -4.35
CA ASP A 529 -7.74 -10.82 -4.01
C ASP A 529 -6.36 -10.89 -3.33
N SER A 530 -6.25 -10.51 -2.05
CA SER A 530 -5.03 -10.58 -1.25
C SER A 530 -4.41 -12.00 -1.16
N SER A 531 -5.16 -13.03 -1.54
CA SER A 531 -4.67 -14.41 -1.67
C SER A 531 -3.95 -14.74 -2.98
N SER A 532 -4.05 -13.89 -4.02
CA SER A 532 -3.45 -14.15 -5.34
C SER A 532 -1.98 -13.78 -5.44
N GLY A 533 -1.46 -13.01 -4.47
CA GLY A 533 -0.06 -12.63 -4.40
C GLY A 533 0.31 -11.35 -5.14
N SER A 534 -0.65 -10.57 -5.62
CA SER A 534 -0.37 -9.29 -6.29
C SER A 534 -0.14 -8.12 -5.32
N GLY A 535 -0.01 -8.40 -4.02
CA GLY A 535 -0.13 -7.40 -2.96
C GLY A 535 -1.56 -7.17 -2.50
N GLY A 536 -1.74 -6.24 -1.55
CA GLY A 536 -3.01 -5.91 -0.91
C GLY A 536 -2.89 -5.77 0.60
N SER A 537 -4.00 -5.96 1.32
CA SER A 537 -4.03 -5.88 2.78
C SER A 537 -3.19 -6.99 3.42
N THR A 538 -2.48 -6.67 4.48
CA THR A 538 -1.80 -7.64 5.34
C THR A 538 -2.80 -8.43 6.18
N SER A 539 -2.46 -9.67 6.50
CA SER A 539 -3.23 -10.51 7.41
C SER A 539 -2.89 -10.15 8.86
N SER A 540 -3.88 -10.16 9.77
CA SER A 540 -3.68 -9.96 11.21
C SER A 540 -2.95 -11.14 11.89
N GLY A 541 -3.01 -12.34 11.31
CA GLY A 541 -2.29 -13.54 11.76
C GLY A 541 -1.54 -14.26 10.64
N GLY A 542 -0.97 -15.43 10.92
CA GLY A 542 -0.22 -16.24 9.96
C GLY A 542 1.26 -15.85 9.82
N GLY A 543 1.88 -16.13 8.67
CA GLY A 543 3.32 -15.97 8.48
C GLY A 543 4.13 -17.01 9.27
N GLY A 544 3.52 -18.13 9.65
CA GLY A 544 4.18 -19.25 10.30
C GLY A 544 5.26 -19.86 9.40
N GLY A 545 6.42 -20.20 9.98
CA GLY A 545 7.56 -20.76 9.24
C GLY A 545 8.53 -19.73 8.64
N SER A 546 8.31 -18.42 8.88
CA SER A 546 9.22 -17.37 8.41
C SER A 546 10.57 -17.40 9.12
N PHE A 547 11.64 -17.05 8.40
CA PHE A 547 12.97 -16.85 8.96
C PHE A 547 13.11 -15.49 9.66
N GLY A 548 14.15 -15.33 10.46
CA GLY A 548 14.50 -14.07 11.12
C GLY A 548 13.63 -13.67 12.32
N GLY A 549 12.54 -14.39 12.56
CA GLY A 549 11.58 -14.08 13.62
C GLY A 549 11.96 -14.68 14.96
N GLY A 550 11.87 -13.86 16.00
CA GLY A 550 11.90 -14.26 17.41
C GLY A 550 10.76 -13.59 18.18
N SER A 551 10.84 -13.58 19.51
CA SER A 551 9.87 -12.94 20.41
C SER A 551 10.58 -11.98 21.36
N GLY A 552 10.08 -10.75 21.49
CA GLY A 552 10.69 -9.70 22.30
C GLY A 552 11.57 -8.72 21.51
N GLY A 553 12.45 -8.03 22.23
CA GLY A 553 13.25 -6.92 21.70
C GLY A 553 12.80 -5.58 22.27
N GLY A 554 13.50 -4.52 21.89
CA GLY A 554 13.22 -3.15 22.31
C GLY A 554 14.30 -2.63 23.25
N THR A 555 13.94 -2.24 24.48
CA THR A 555 14.84 -1.60 25.45
C THR A 555 14.95 -2.43 26.74
N ARG A 556 16.14 -2.53 27.34
CA ARG A 556 16.33 -3.16 28.67
C ARG A 556 17.35 -2.45 29.56
#